data_AF-A3CYV3-F1
#
_entry.id   AF-A3CYV3-F1
#
_cell.length_a   1.000
_cell.length_b   1.000
_cell.length_c   1.000
_cell.angle_alpha   90.00
_cell.angle_beta   90.00
_cell.angle_gamma   90.00
#
_symmetry.space_group_name_H-M   'P 1'
#
loop_
_entity.id
_entity.type
_entity.pdbx_description
1 polymer ?
#
loop_
_entity_poly.entity_id
_entity_poly.type
_entity_poly.pdbx_seq_one_letter_code
_entity_poly.pdbx_strand_id
1 'polypeptide(L)'
;MSLKKSHKSYPQAFKDEAVLMVLEQGYSVADAAKSLGVSTSLLYNWKEKHEALKQGITLEESERDELKRLRRENKELRMEKEILKKASAFFAREMK
;
A
#
# COMPACT_ATOMS: atom_id res chain seq x y z
N MET A 1 3.29 20.64 26.17
CA MET A 1 3.41 20.63 24.69
C MET A 1 4.23 19.41 24.29
N SER A 2 3.63 18.43 23.62
CA SER A 2 4.35 17.20 23.20
C SER A 2 5.13 17.49 21.93
N LEU A 3 6.45 17.35 21.97
CA LEU A 3 7.33 17.50 20.80
C LEU A 3 7.02 16.35 19.82
N LYS A 4 6.52 16.68 18.61
CA LYS A 4 6.35 15.72 17.53
C LYS A 4 7.71 15.09 17.21
N LYS A 5 7.86 13.81 17.54
CA LYS A 5 9.06 13.03 17.24
C LYS A 5 9.22 12.98 15.72
N SER A 6 10.28 13.60 15.20
CA SER A 6 10.61 13.55 13.77
C SER A 6 11.03 12.12 13.43
N HIS A 7 10.24 11.43 12.61
CA HIS A 7 10.56 10.09 12.14
C HIS A 7 11.47 10.20 10.92
N LYS A 8 12.68 9.61 11.01
CA LYS A 8 13.52 9.40 9.82
C LYS A 8 12.77 8.51 8.83
N SER A 9 12.50 9.05 7.65
CA SER A 9 11.99 8.27 6.53
C SER A 9 13.15 7.71 5.73
N TYR A 10 13.07 6.43 5.36
CA TYR A 10 14.05 5.75 4.53
C TYR A 10 13.44 5.47 3.16
N PRO A 11 14.21 5.66 2.06
CA PRO A 11 13.77 5.25 0.72
C PRO A 11 13.41 3.76 0.68
N GLN A 12 12.46 3.37 -0.16
CA GLN A 12 12.03 1.97 -0.24
C GLN A 12 13.17 1.04 -0.64
N ALA A 13 13.96 1.42 -1.66
CA ALA A 13 15.14 0.67 -2.09
C ALA A 13 16.14 0.38 -0.96
N PHE A 14 16.32 1.34 -0.03
CA PHE A 14 17.18 1.15 1.13
C PHE A 14 16.62 0.10 2.10
N LYS A 15 15.29 0.10 2.31
CA LYS A 15 14.64 -0.89 3.17
C LYS A 15 14.73 -2.29 2.55
N ASP A 16 14.54 -2.38 1.24
CA ASP A 16 14.60 -3.65 0.51
C ASP A 16 16.01 -4.23 0.60
N GLU A 17 17.04 -3.43 0.30
CA GLU A 17 18.45 -3.85 0.44
C GLU A 17 18.76 -4.30 1.87
N ALA A 18 18.30 -3.55 2.88
CA ALA A 18 18.48 -3.92 4.28
C ALA A 18 17.85 -5.28 4.64
N VAL A 19 16.68 -5.58 4.07
CA VAL A 19 16.02 -6.87 4.27
C VAL A 19 16.74 -7.99 3.52
N LEU A 20 17.22 -7.75 2.29
CA LEU A 20 17.98 -8.72 1.50
C LEU A 20 19.32 -9.10 2.15
N MET A 21 19.98 -8.17 2.86
CA MET A 21 21.16 -8.51 3.67
C MET A 21 20.87 -9.63 4.68
N VAL A 22 19.68 -9.61 5.29
CA VAL A 22 19.27 -10.63 6.27
C VAL A 22 18.82 -11.92 5.58
N LEU A 23 18.03 -11.81 4.51
CA LEU A 23 17.41 -12.95 3.86
C LEU A 23 18.36 -13.73 2.94
N GLU A 24 19.24 -13.05 2.23
CA GLU A 24 20.08 -13.65 1.17
C GLU A 24 21.55 -13.71 1.55
N GLN A 25 22.06 -12.68 2.24
CA GLN A 25 23.49 -12.60 2.59
C GLN A 25 23.81 -13.24 3.95
N GLY A 26 22.80 -13.75 4.66
CA GLY A 26 22.97 -14.51 5.91
C GLY A 26 23.30 -13.68 7.15
N TYR A 27 23.16 -12.35 7.10
CA TYR A 27 23.37 -11.51 8.29
C TYR A 27 22.28 -11.75 9.34
N SER A 28 22.66 -11.71 10.61
CA SER A 28 21.67 -11.55 11.67
C SER A 28 21.02 -10.17 11.56
N VAL A 29 19.77 -10.04 12.01
CA VAL A 29 19.07 -8.74 12.05
C VAL A 29 19.85 -7.73 12.90
N ALA A 30 20.52 -8.17 13.96
CA ALA A 30 21.33 -7.32 14.81
C ALA A 30 22.56 -6.76 14.07
N ASP A 31 23.28 -7.61 13.34
CA ASP A 31 24.49 -7.23 12.61
C ASP A 31 24.17 -6.33 11.41
N ALA A 32 23.13 -6.66 10.65
CA ALA A 32 22.66 -5.83 9.55
C ALA A 32 22.21 -4.45 10.03
N ALA A 33 21.44 -4.37 11.13
CA ALA A 33 21.01 -3.10 11.70
C ALA A 33 22.20 -2.24 12.18
N LYS A 34 23.21 -2.87 12.80
CA LYS A 34 24.43 -2.20 13.23
C LYS A 34 25.24 -1.68 12.04
N SER A 35 25.39 -2.48 10.99
CA SER A 35 26.10 -2.10 9.76
C SER A 35 25.44 -0.90 9.07
N LEU A 36 24.11 -0.89 9.02
CA LEU A 36 23.31 0.15 8.35
C LEU A 36 23.01 1.37 9.23
N GLY A 37 23.40 1.33 10.52
CA GLY A 37 23.14 2.43 11.47
C GLY A 37 21.65 2.65 11.75
N VAL A 38 20.83 1.60 11.69
CA VAL A 38 19.38 1.62 11.98
C VAL A 38 19.07 0.86 13.26
N SER A 39 17.89 1.08 13.86
CA SER A 39 17.50 0.29 15.03
C SER A 39 17.13 -1.14 14.62
N THR A 40 17.48 -2.12 15.45
CA THR A 40 17.13 -3.53 15.24
C THR A 40 15.63 -3.73 15.10
N SER A 41 14.84 -3.08 15.95
CA SER A 41 13.37 -3.09 15.88
C SER A 41 12.81 -2.60 14.55
N LEU A 42 13.46 -1.60 13.93
CA LEU A 42 13.04 -1.06 12.65
C LEU A 42 13.31 -2.05 11.53
N LEU A 43 14.45 -2.72 11.57
CA LEU A 43 14.80 -3.75 10.58
C LEU A 43 13.89 -4.98 10.68
N TYR A 44 13.53 -5.41 11.90
CA TYR A 44 12.50 -6.44 12.10
C TYR A 44 11.18 -6.05 11.43
N ASN A 45 10.71 -4.82 11.65
CA ASN A 45 9.47 -4.34 11.04
C ASN A 45 9.53 -4.31 9.51
N TRP A 46 10.69 -3.99 8.93
CA TRP A 46 10.86 -4.02 7.47
C TRP A 46 10.83 -5.45 6.93
N LYS A 47 11.51 -6.38 7.61
CA LYS A 47 11.49 -7.80 7.26
C LYS A 47 10.07 -8.36 7.29
N GLU A 48 9.32 -8.12 8.36
CA GLU A 48 7.94 -8.58 8.51
C GLU A 48 7.04 -8.02 7.40
N LYS A 49 7.15 -6.73 7.09
CA LYS A 49 6.40 -6.12 5.98
C LYS A 49 6.76 -6.74 4.64
N HIS A 50 8.04 -6.96 4.38
CA HIS A 50 8.51 -7.59 3.14
C HIS A 50 7.97 -9.03 3.00
N GLU A 51 7.98 -9.81 4.07
CA GLU A 51 7.38 -11.15 4.08
C GLU A 51 5.86 -11.11 3.88
N ALA A 52 5.15 -10.19 4.53
CA ALA A 52 3.71 -10.00 4.36
C ALA A 52 3.33 -9.58 2.93
N LEU A 53 4.15 -8.73 2.28
CA LEU A 53 4.01 -8.37 0.86
C LEU A 53 4.22 -9.61 -0.03
N LYS A 54 5.29 -10.37 0.20
CA LYS A 54 5.60 -11.59 -0.56
C LYS A 54 4.51 -12.66 -0.42
N GLN A 55 3.86 -12.74 0.74
CA GLN A 55 2.74 -13.65 1.00
C GLN A 55 1.39 -13.11 0.49
N GLY A 56 1.34 -11.88 -0.04
CA GLY A 56 0.10 -11.24 -0.50
C GLY A 56 -0.87 -10.86 0.64
N ILE A 57 -0.40 -10.83 1.89
CA ILE A 57 -1.20 -10.45 3.07
C ILE A 57 -1.42 -8.93 3.09
N THR A 58 -0.47 -8.18 2.55
CA THR A 58 -0.58 -6.73 2.43
C THR A 58 -0.30 -6.29 1.00
N LEU A 59 -0.94 -5.19 0.61
CA LEU A 59 -0.73 -4.53 -0.68
C LEU A 59 0.41 -3.52 -0.57
N GLU A 60 1.16 -3.37 -1.65
CA GLU A 60 2.07 -2.23 -1.86
C GLU A 60 1.30 -0.91 -1.81
N GLU A 61 1.99 0.18 -1.47
CA GLU A 61 1.31 1.49 -1.37
C GLU A 61 0.73 1.92 -2.73
N SER A 62 1.45 1.63 -3.82
CA SER A 62 0.98 1.86 -5.19
C SER A 62 -0.29 1.07 -5.51
N GLU A 63 -0.35 -0.21 -5.12
CA GLU A 63 -1.52 -1.06 -5.30
C GLU A 63 -2.71 -0.57 -4.47
N ARG A 64 -2.47 -0.07 -3.26
CA ARG A 64 -3.53 0.55 -2.44
C ARG A 64 -4.08 1.81 -3.08
N ASP A 65 -3.23 2.65 -3.64
CA ASP A 65 -3.67 3.89 -4.30
C ASP A 65 -4.43 3.62 -5.60
N GLU A 66 -3.96 2.65 -6.37
CA GLU A 66 -4.68 2.11 -7.53
C GLU A 66 -6.07 1.60 -7.13
N LEU A 67 -6.15 0.79 -6.08
CA LEU A 67 -7.42 0.27 -5.55
C LEU A 67 -8.37 1.40 -5.12
N LYS A 68 -7.87 2.46 -4.48
CA LYS A 68 -8.68 3.63 -4.13
C LYS A 68 -9.20 4.33 -5.39
N ARG A 69 -8.37 4.51 -6.42
CA ARG A 69 -8.78 5.13 -7.69
C ARG A 69 -9.87 4.31 -8.37
N LEU A 70 -9.66 3.01 -8.54
CA LEU A 70 -10.61 2.11 -9.16
C LEU A 70 -11.94 2.06 -8.40
N ARG A 71 -11.92 2.09 -7.06
CA ARG A 71 -13.15 2.16 -6.26
C ARG A 71 -13.94 3.45 -6.48
N ARG A 72 -13.25 4.58 -6.66
CA ARG A 72 -13.90 5.86 -6.98
C ARG A 72 -14.54 5.80 -8.37
N GLU A 73 -13.79 5.38 -9.37
CA GLU A 73 -14.27 5.26 -10.75
C GLU A 73 -15.46 4.29 -10.84
N ASN A 74 -15.39 3.13 -10.18
CA ASN A 74 -16.51 2.19 -10.18
C ASN A 74 -17.79 2.78 -9.56
N LYS A 75 -17.65 3.62 -8.53
CA LYS A 75 -18.78 4.32 -7.91
C LYS A 75 -19.40 5.32 -8.89
N GLU A 76 -18.58 6.09 -9.59
CA GLU A 76 -19.02 7.06 -10.61
C GLU A 76 -19.75 6.35 -11.76
N LEU A 77 -19.14 5.30 -12.33
CA LEU A 77 -19.73 4.50 -13.40
C LEU A 77 -21.08 3.87 -12.98
N ARG A 78 -21.19 3.37 -11.74
CA ARG A 78 -22.46 2.85 -11.22
C ARG A 78 -23.52 3.94 -11.16
N MET A 79 -23.16 5.15 -10.72
CA MET A 79 -24.08 6.27 -10.66
C MET A 79 -24.57 6.68 -12.05
N GLU A 80 -23.67 6.82 -13.01
CA GLU A 80 -24.00 7.13 -14.41
C GLU A 80 -24.93 6.08 -15.02
N LYS A 81 -24.61 4.80 -14.80
CA LYS A 81 -25.46 3.68 -15.27
C LYS A 81 -26.87 3.76 -14.70
N GLU A 82 -27.02 4.12 -13.42
CA GLU A 82 -28.35 4.27 -12.81
C GLU A 82 -29.11 5.48 -13.34
N ILE A 83 -28.42 6.60 -13.63
CA ILE A 83 -29.04 7.77 -14.29
C ILE A 83 -29.55 7.39 -15.68
N LEU A 84 -28.73 6.71 -16.49
CA LEU A 84 -29.10 6.28 -17.82
C LEU A 84 -30.29 5.32 -17.80
N LYS A 85 -30.29 4.34 -16.89
CA LYS A 85 -31.44 3.44 -16.72
C LYS A 85 -32.72 4.19 -16.38
N LYS A 86 -32.66 5.15 -15.46
CA LYS A 86 -33.82 5.98 -15.09
C LYS A 86 -34.32 6.82 -16.25
N ALA A 87 -33.40 7.42 -17.02
CA ALA A 87 -33.74 8.17 -18.22
C ALA A 87 -34.42 7.27 -19.27
N SER A 88 -33.84 6.11 -19.58
CA SER A 88 -34.43 5.15 -20.53
C SER A 88 -35.82 4.67 -20.08
N ALA A 89 -36.01 4.40 -18.78
CA ALA A 89 -37.30 4.00 -18.24
C ALA A 89 -38.35 5.14 -18.30
N PHE A 90 -37.92 6.40 -18.10
CA PHE A 90 -38.78 7.56 -18.26
C PHE A 90 -39.25 7.71 -19.72
N PHE A 91 -38.31 7.71 -20.68
CA PHE A 91 -38.66 7.84 -22.10
C PHE A 91 -39.55 6.68 -22.59
N ALA A 92 -39.29 5.44 -22.16
CA ALA A 92 -40.13 4.30 -22.52
C ALA A 92 -41.57 4.40 -21.99
N ARG A 93 -41.80 5.16 -20.90
CA ARG A 93 -43.15 5.44 -20.37
C ARG A 93 -43.85 6.55 -21.15
N GLU A 94 -43.14 7.60 -21.53
CA GLU A 94 -43.71 8.75 -22.28
C GLU A 94 -44.06 8.40 -23.74
N MET A 95 -43.38 7.41 -24.34
CA MET A 95 -43.63 6.96 -25.71
C MET A 95 -44.81 5.96 -25.84
N LYS A 96 -45.58 5.75 -24.78
CA LYS A 96 -46.68 4.79 -24.70
C LYS A 96 -48.01 5.51 -24.53
#